data_AF-A0A518DHY3-F1
#
_entry.id   AF-A0A518DHY3-F1
#
_cell.length_a   1.000
_cell.length_b   1.000
_cell.length_c   1.000
_cell.angle_alpha   90.00
_cell.angle_beta   90.00
_cell.angle_gamma   90.00
#
_symmetry.space_group_name_H-M   'P 1'
#
loop_
_entity.id
_entity.type
_entity.pdbx_description
1 polymer ?
#
loop_
_entity_poly.entity_id
_entity_poly.type
_entity_poly.pdbx_seq_one_letter_code
_entity_poly.pdbx_strand_id
1 'polypeptide(L)'
;MVARMLVVWLLAGSVALAQERRAKPPEFSPQDEAVFFDDPWSLLVGPRPDFSAQQPALATQAGPGDAAADDAGFAWSGLLSSDAYESEIKRQSQAIAALTATATGFKGGGYRDARTAFSVLAVMFAIGAEHDSDPRWRDAAPALRDLLSRAGANCKVGTDQSYREAAARSQDLADLVRGGRPASLPTPNADAPWGDVADRVPLMKRMDEAEKKLGPMLGSARSLSADSEDVAHEAQVLAALAQVITLDGFVDAGDETYDGFARTLRDAAADLSGAAEQEDYERASRAKAKIGQTCTDCHELYRS
;
A
#
# COMPACT_ATOMS: atom_id res chain seq x y z
N MET A 1 11.10 76.21 -2.37
CA MET A 1 10.72 74.98 -1.64
C MET A 1 10.16 74.00 -2.66
N VAL A 2 10.75 72.81 -2.70
CA VAL A 2 10.62 71.82 -3.79
C VAL A 2 9.31 71.04 -3.63
N ALA A 3 8.41 71.16 -4.60
CA ALA A 3 7.21 70.32 -4.70
C ALA A 3 7.56 69.03 -5.46
N ARG A 4 7.62 67.91 -4.73
CA ARG A 4 7.73 66.55 -5.29
C ARG A 4 6.35 66.12 -5.79
N MET A 5 6.15 66.05 -7.10
CA MET A 5 5.02 65.33 -7.70
C MET A 5 5.46 63.89 -7.98
N LEU A 6 4.94 62.96 -7.17
CA LEU A 6 4.96 61.52 -7.43
C LEU A 6 3.88 61.22 -8.48
N VAL A 7 4.28 60.73 -9.65
CA VAL A 7 3.37 60.12 -10.62
C VAL A 7 3.55 58.61 -10.51
N VAL A 8 2.58 57.95 -9.88
CA VAL A 8 2.47 56.49 -9.85
C VAL A 8 1.69 56.06 -11.08
N TRP A 9 2.35 55.38 -12.02
CA TRP A 9 1.69 54.69 -13.13
C TRP A 9 1.14 53.35 -12.63
N LEU A 10 -0.19 53.24 -12.54
CA LEU A 10 -0.89 51.97 -12.38
C LEU A 10 -1.01 51.29 -13.74
N LEU A 11 -0.16 50.30 -14.00
CA LEU A 11 -0.35 49.35 -15.10
C LEU A 11 -1.40 48.33 -14.69
N ALA A 12 -2.64 48.53 -15.11
CA ALA A 12 -3.68 47.50 -15.06
C ALA A 12 -3.39 46.45 -16.16
N GLY A 13 -2.71 45.37 -15.79
CA GLY A 13 -2.57 44.20 -16.65
C GLY A 13 -3.91 43.45 -16.73
N SER A 14 -4.62 43.58 -17.84
CA SER A 14 -5.78 42.75 -18.15
C SER A 14 -5.30 41.33 -18.45
N VAL A 15 -5.52 40.40 -17.53
CA VAL A 15 -5.30 38.96 -17.79
C VAL A 15 -6.46 38.49 -18.65
N ALA A 16 -6.23 38.37 -19.96
CA ALA A 16 -7.16 37.69 -20.86
C ALA A 16 -7.13 36.20 -20.52
N LEU A 17 -8.23 35.66 -20.01
CA LEU A 17 -8.43 34.22 -19.85
C LEU A 17 -8.43 33.58 -21.24
N ALA A 18 -7.35 32.86 -21.57
CA ALA A 18 -7.26 32.07 -22.77
C ALA A 18 -8.30 30.94 -22.68
N GLN A 19 -9.32 31.02 -23.53
CA GLN A 19 -10.35 29.98 -23.68
C GLN A 19 -9.66 28.71 -24.21
N GLU A 20 -9.65 27.62 -23.42
CA GLU A 20 -9.07 26.35 -23.83
C GLU A 20 -9.71 25.87 -25.15
N ARG A 21 -8.95 25.95 -26.25
CA ARG A 21 -9.34 25.33 -27.52
C ARG A 21 -9.20 23.83 -27.36
N ARG A 22 -10.34 23.13 -27.22
CA ARG A 22 -10.37 21.67 -27.37
C ARG A 22 -9.81 21.29 -28.75
N ALA A 23 -8.92 20.30 -28.76
CA ALA A 23 -8.39 19.74 -29.99
C ALA A 23 -9.55 19.18 -30.85
N LYS A 24 -9.44 19.33 -32.18
CA LYS A 24 -10.38 18.71 -33.12
C LYS A 24 -10.23 17.18 -32.98
N PRO A 25 -11.33 16.41 -32.92
CA PRO A 25 -11.25 14.95 -32.92
C PRO A 25 -10.44 14.45 -34.13
N PRO A 26 -9.66 13.37 -33.96
CA PRO A 26 -8.96 12.76 -35.09
C PRO A 26 -9.96 12.23 -36.12
N GLU A 27 -9.58 12.28 -37.38
CA GLU A 27 -10.28 11.59 -38.47
C GLU A 27 -9.57 10.25 -38.66
N PHE A 28 -10.30 9.15 -38.47
CA PHE A 28 -9.77 7.81 -38.68
C PHE A 28 -9.84 7.46 -40.17
N SER A 29 -8.76 6.89 -40.70
CA SER A 29 -8.76 6.39 -42.06
C SER A 29 -9.46 5.02 -42.13
N PRO A 30 -9.92 4.58 -43.31
CA PRO A 30 -10.48 3.23 -43.47
C PRO A 30 -9.51 2.11 -43.07
N GLN A 31 -8.21 2.39 -43.05
CA GLN A 31 -7.18 1.45 -42.61
C GLN A 31 -7.09 1.36 -41.08
N ASP A 32 -7.39 2.45 -40.37
CA ASP A 32 -7.44 2.49 -38.90
C ASP A 32 -8.69 1.77 -38.38
N GLU A 33 -9.81 1.92 -39.09
CA GLU A 33 -11.07 1.26 -38.74
C GLU A 33 -11.05 -0.25 -39.00
N ALA A 34 -10.27 -0.71 -39.99
CA ALA A 34 -10.14 -2.13 -40.33
C ALA A 34 -9.50 -3.00 -39.24
N VAL A 35 -8.87 -2.40 -38.23
CA VAL A 35 -8.34 -3.11 -37.04
C VAL A 35 -9.46 -3.45 -36.06
N PHE A 36 -10.57 -2.74 -36.11
CA PHE A 36 -11.72 -2.93 -35.24
C PHE A 36 -12.77 -3.78 -35.95
N PHE A 37 -13.46 -4.62 -35.18
CA PHE A 37 -14.61 -5.35 -35.70
C PHE A 37 -15.81 -4.43 -35.74
N ASP A 38 -16.53 -4.42 -36.86
CA ASP A 38 -17.77 -3.66 -37.02
C ASP A 38 -18.81 -4.02 -35.94
N ASP A 39 -18.82 -5.29 -35.52
CA ASP A 39 -19.59 -5.77 -34.38
C ASP A 39 -18.76 -6.75 -33.55
N PRO A 40 -18.23 -6.33 -32.38
CA PRO A 40 -17.44 -7.20 -31.51
C PRO A 40 -18.26 -8.37 -30.95
N TRP A 41 -19.60 -8.28 -30.94
CA TRP A 41 -20.48 -9.34 -30.45
C TRP A 41 -20.62 -10.50 -31.46
N SER A 42 -20.37 -10.24 -32.75
CA SER A 42 -20.41 -11.26 -33.80
C SER A 42 -19.34 -12.34 -33.65
N LEU A 43 -18.27 -12.06 -32.89
CA LEU A 43 -17.17 -12.99 -32.62
C LEU A 43 -17.36 -13.81 -31.34
N LEU A 44 -18.35 -13.47 -30.52
CA LEU A 44 -18.60 -14.19 -29.28
C LEU A 44 -19.37 -15.48 -29.58
N VAL A 45 -18.67 -16.61 -29.53
CA VAL A 45 -19.25 -17.94 -29.72
C VAL A 45 -19.48 -18.57 -28.34
N GLY A 46 -20.74 -18.84 -28.02
CA GLY A 46 -21.14 -19.56 -26.81
C GLY A 46 -22.29 -18.87 -26.06
N PRO A 47 -22.97 -19.59 -25.15
CA PRO A 47 -23.97 -18.98 -24.28
C PRO A 47 -23.30 -17.90 -23.42
N ARG A 48 -23.94 -16.73 -23.32
CA ARG A 48 -23.52 -15.66 -22.41
C ARG A 48 -23.39 -16.26 -21.00
N PRO A 49 -22.24 -16.13 -20.32
CA PRO A 49 -22.10 -16.61 -18.96
C PRO A 49 -23.18 -15.97 -18.07
N ASP A 50 -23.84 -16.80 -17.27
CA ASP A 50 -24.84 -16.34 -16.32
C ASP A 50 -24.14 -15.79 -15.07
N PHE A 51 -23.86 -14.49 -15.10
CA PHE A 51 -23.26 -13.79 -13.97
C PHE A 51 -24.23 -13.57 -12.79
N SER A 52 -25.51 -13.97 -12.91
CA SER A 52 -26.44 -13.90 -11.77
C SER A 52 -26.12 -14.95 -10.69
N ALA A 53 -25.43 -16.03 -11.06
CA ALA A 53 -24.92 -17.04 -10.12
C ALA A 53 -23.58 -16.66 -9.46
N GLN A 54 -22.96 -15.54 -9.87
CA GLN A 54 -21.67 -15.04 -9.37
C GLN A 54 -21.77 -13.67 -8.70
N GLN A 55 -22.98 -13.21 -8.37
CA GLN A 55 -23.12 -12.26 -7.28
C GLN A 55 -22.62 -12.93 -6.00
N PRO A 56 -21.58 -12.39 -5.31
CA PRO A 56 -21.39 -12.74 -3.93
C PRO A 56 -22.71 -12.44 -3.24
N ALA A 57 -23.29 -13.44 -2.57
CA ALA A 57 -24.43 -13.18 -1.73
C ALA A 57 -24.06 -12.01 -0.82
N LEU A 58 -24.78 -10.89 -0.93
CA LEU A 58 -24.78 -9.86 0.09
C LEU A 58 -25.19 -10.58 1.37
N ALA A 59 -24.19 -10.91 2.19
CA ALA A 59 -24.38 -11.54 3.47
C ALA A 59 -25.26 -10.60 4.29
N THR A 60 -26.53 -10.97 4.41
CA THR A 60 -27.42 -10.37 5.36
C THR A 60 -26.84 -10.72 6.73
N GLN A 61 -26.25 -9.74 7.41
CA GLN A 61 -25.73 -9.91 8.76
C GLN A 61 -26.88 -10.37 9.66
N ALA A 62 -26.86 -11.65 10.04
CA ALA A 62 -27.61 -12.14 11.17
C ALA A 62 -26.91 -11.62 12.44
N GLY A 63 -27.70 -11.10 13.38
CA GLY A 63 -27.23 -10.68 14.70
C GLY A 63 -26.58 -11.82 15.50
N PRO A 64 -25.98 -11.50 16.66
CA PRO A 64 -25.03 -12.37 17.33
C PRO A 64 -25.76 -13.60 17.88
N GLY A 65 -25.58 -14.73 17.21
CA GLY A 65 -25.88 -16.05 17.72
C GLY A 65 -24.57 -16.72 18.11
N ASP A 66 -24.47 -17.13 19.36
CA ASP A 66 -23.34 -17.87 19.93
C ASP A 66 -22.95 -19.05 19.03
N ALA A 67 -21.90 -18.86 18.24
CA ALA A 67 -21.18 -19.92 17.60
C ALA A 67 -20.07 -20.37 18.56
N ALA A 68 -20.07 -21.66 18.87
CA ALA A 68 -19.04 -22.31 19.66
C ALA A 68 -17.65 -21.95 19.10
N ALA A 69 -16.78 -21.49 20.00
CA ALA A 69 -15.38 -21.26 19.72
C ALA A 69 -14.69 -22.60 19.43
N ASP A 70 -14.64 -22.98 18.16
CA ASP A 70 -13.49 -23.72 17.66
C ASP A 70 -12.25 -22.82 17.77
N ASP A 71 -11.09 -23.42 17.98
CA ASP A 71 -9.77 -22.79 18.08
C ASP A 71 -9.41 -22.14 16.73
N ALA A 72 -10.10 -21.05 16.40
CA ALA A 72 -10.00 -20.35 15.15
C ALA A 72 -8.69 -19.55 15.17
N GLY A 73 -7.65 -20.13 14.58
CA GLY A 73 -6.39 -19.45 14.33
C GLY A 73 -6.60 -18.09 13.65
N PHE A 74 -5.65 -17.18 13.88
CA PHE A 74 -5.67 -15.85 13.29
C PHE A 74 -5.73 -15.91 11.74
N ALA A 75 -6.66 -15.16 11.12
CA ALA A 75 -6.85 -15.10 9.67
C ALA A 75 -6.43 -13.72 9.12
N TRP A 76 -5.46 -13.70 8.22
CA TRP A 76 -4.92 -12.48 7.62
C TRP A 76 -5.95 -11.74 6.75
N SER A 77 -6.87 -12.45 6.12
CA SER A 77 -7.93 -11.86 5.29
C SER A 77 -8.85 -10.92 6.07
N GLY A 78 -8.93 -11.05 7.40
CA GLY A 78 -9.68 -10.14 8.27
C GLY A 78 -9.03 -8.76 8.43
N LEU A 79 -7.75 -8.61 8.11
CA LEU A 79 -7.02 -7.32 8.18
C LEU A 79 -6.57 -6.81 6.81
N LEU A 80 -6.21 -7.71 5.90
CA LEU A 80 -5.63 -7.39 4.61
C LEU A 80 -6.26 -8.29 3.55
N SER A 81 -7.05 -7.69 2.66
CA SER A 81 -7.59 -8.42 1.51
C SER A 81 -6.47 -8.85 0.54
N SER A 82 -6.71 -9.88 -0.27
CA SER A 82 -5.78 -10.29 -1.34
C SER A 82 -5.49 -9.16 -2.33
N ASP A 83 -6.50 -8.32 -2.61
CA ASP A 83 -6.35 -7.19 -3.53
C ASP A 83 -5.47 -6.08 -2.94
N ALA A 84 -5.68 -5.74 -1.66
CA ALA A 84 -4.82 -4.78 -0.96
C ALA A 84 -3.39 -5.32 -0.81
N TYR A 85 -3.24 -6.61 -0.49
CA TYR A 85 -1.96 -7.31 -0.46
C TYR A 85 -1.19 -7.18 -1.79
N GLU A 86 -1.83 -7.53 -2.90
CA GLU A 86 -1.21 -7.44 -4.22
C GLU A 86 -0.89 -5.99 -4.61
N SER A 87 -1.80 -5.07 -4.27
CA SER A 87 -1.64 -3.65 -4.54
C SER A 87 -0.45 -3.07 -3.79
N GLU A 88 -0.24 -3.47 -2.53
CA GLU A 88 0.89 -2.98 -1.74
C GLU A 88 2.21 -3.49 -2.31
N ILE A 89 2.27 -4.76 -2.72
CA ILE A 89 3.47 -5.30 -3.38
C ILE A 89 3.78 -4.53 -4.67
N LYS A 90 2.77 -4.25 -5.49
CA LYS A 90 2.94 -3.46 -6.73
C LYS A 90 3.42 -2.04 -6.42
N ARG A 91 2.82 -1.36 -5.44
CA ARG A 91 3.21 0.00 -5.01
C ARG A 91 4.66 0.04 -4.51
N GLN A 92 5.07 -0.88 -3.65
CA GLN A 92 6.45 -0.94 -3.16
C GLN A 92 7.45 -1.33 -4.25
N SER A 93 7.08 -2.21 -5.18
CA SER A 93 7.92 -2.57 -6.34
C SER A 93 8.20 -1.36 -7.23
N GLN A 94 7.18 -0.53 -7.49
CA GLN A 94 7.32 0.72 -8.25
C GLN A 94 8.19 1.74 -7.49
N ALA A 95 8.01 1.87 -6.18
CA ALA A 95 8.83 2.74 -5.35
C ALA A 95 10.32 2.34 -5.41
N ILE A 96 10.62 1.05 -5.28
CA ILE A 96 12.00 0.54 -5.42
C ILE A 96 12.56 0.85 -6.80
N ALA A 97 11.81 0.59 -7.87
CA ALA A 97 12.25 0.89 -9.23
C ALA A 97 12.65 2.36 -9.42
N ALA A 98 11.87 3.29 -8.84
CA ALA A 98 12.21 4.72 -8.85
C ALA A 98 13.49 5.01 -8.05
N LEU A 99 13.63 4.42 -6.85
CA LEU A 99 14.77 4.63 -5.96
C LEU A 99 16.07 4.04 -6.50
N THR A 100 16.00 2.98 -7.31
CA THR A 100 17.14 2.32 -7.94
C THR A 100 17.39 2.77 -9.37
N ALA A 101 16.70 3.80 -9.85
CA ALA A 101 16.85 4.29 -11.22
C ALA A 101 18.28 4.77 -11.52
N THR A 102 19.00 5.30 -10.52
CA THR A 102 20.41 5.68 -10.65
C THR A 102 21.21 5.36 -9.38
N ALA A 103 22.48 4.98 -9.56
CA ALA A 103 23.40 4.75 -8.44
C ALA A 103 23.61 6.00 -7.57
N THR A 104 23.67 7.19 -8.19
CA THR A 104 23.87 8.45 -7.48
C THR A 104 22.70 8.79 -6.59
N GLY A 105 21.46 8.71 -7.09
CA GLY A 105 20.26 8.98 -6.30
C GLY A 105 20.10 8.00 -5.14
N PHE A 106 20.33 6.71 -5.41
CA PHE A 106 20.30 5.67 -4.39
C PHE A 106 21.31 5.95 -3.26
N LYS A 107 22.59 6.15 -3.60
CA LYS A 107 23.66 6.40 -2.62
C LYS A 107 23.51 7.76 -1.91
N GLY A 108 22.91 8.75 -2.58
CA GLY A 108 22.64 10.09 -2.03
C GLY A 108 21.57 10.13 -0.94
N GLY A 109 20.84 9.03 -0.70
CA GLY A 109 19.86 8.94 0.38
C GLY A 109 18.72 7.96 0.09
N GLY A 110 18.45 7.65 -1.18
CA GLY A 110 17.37 6.76 -1.60
C GLY A 110 17.48 5.34 -1.03
N TYR A 111 18.68 4.89 -0.63
CA TYR A 111 18.87 3.62 0.06
C TYR A 111 18.03 3.48 1.35
N ARG A 112 17.73 4.59 2.04
CA ARG A 112 16.90 4.56 3.26
C ARG A 112 15.44 4.28 2.97
N ASP A 113 14.93 4.84 1.88
CA ASP A 113 13.57 4.58 1.42
C ASP A 113 13.47 3.19 0.79
N ALA A 114 14.53 2.74 0.10
CA ALA A 114 14.62 1.39 -0.42
C ALA A 114 14.62 0.36 0.72
N ARG A 115 15.32 0.64 1.83
CA ARG A 115 15.27 -0.19 3.04
C ARG A 115 13.83 -0.32 3.55
N THR A 116 13.09 0.78 3.64
CA THR A 116 11.67 0.75 4.02
C THR A 116 10.86 -0.12 3.08
N ALA A 117 10.92 0.15 1.77
CA ALA A 117 10.14 -0.59 0.78
C ALA A 117 10.47 -2.10 0.74
N PHE A 118 11.74 -2.48 0.81
CA PHE A 118 12.14 -3.88 0.88
C PHE A 118 11.69 -4.56 2.17
N SER A 119 11.75 -3.88 3.32
CA SER A 119 11.29 -4.43 4.60
C SER A 119 9.78 -4.67 4.58
N VAL A 120 9.01 -3.73 4.03
CA VAL A 120 7.56 -3.88 3.85
C VAL A 120 7.26 -5.04 2.91
N LEU A 121 7.95 -5.14 1.76
CA LEU A 121 7.76 -6.28 0.86
C LEU A 121 8.10 -7.62 1.52
N ALA A 122 9.18 -7.70 2.31
CA ALA A 122 9.52 -8.91 3.03
C ALA A 122 8.39 -9.34 3.97
N VAL A 123 7.84 -8.39 4.75
CA VAL A 123 6.67 -8.63 5.60
C VAL A 123 5.44 -9.01 4.80
N MET A 124 5.16 -8.36 3.68
CA MET A 124 4.03 -8.75 2.82
C MET A 124 4.21 -10.19 2.36
N PHE A 125 5.37 -10.60 1.82
CA PHE A 125 5.57 -12.00 1.43
C PHE A 125 5.54 -12.97 2.62
N ALA A 126 5.91 -12.57 3.83
CA ALA A 126 5.67 -13.39 5.02
C ALA A 126 4.16 -13.58 5.27
N ILE A 127 3.37 -12.50 5.23
CA ILE A 127 1.91 -12.55 5.33
C ILE A 127 1.32 -13.43 4.23
N GLY A 128 1.78 -13.28 2.98
CA GLY A 128 1.30 -14.05 1.82
C GLY A 128 1.50 -15.56 1.97
N ALA A 129 2.57 -15.98 2.66
CA ALA A 129 2.83 -17.40 2.94
C ALA A 129 1.82 -17.99 3.94
N GLU A 130 1.30 -17.17 4.86
CA GLU A 130 0.33 -17.57 5.90
C GLU A 130 -1.11 -17.17 5.57
N HIS A 131 -1.33 -16.40 4.50
CA HIS A 131 -2.63 -15.83 4.14
C HIS A 131 -3.71 -16.89 3.89
N ASP A 132 -4.93 -16.72 4.37
CA ASP A 132 -5.96 -17.77 4.29
C ASP A 132 -6.70 -17.85 2.94
N SER A 133 -6.54 -16.85 2.06
CA SER A 133 -7.20 -16.78 0.75
C SER A 133 -6.32 -17.07 -0.48
N ASP A 134 -5.18 -17.73 -0.32
CA ASP A 134 -4.27 -18.16 -1.41
C ASP A 134 -3.91 -17.06 -2.44
N PRO A 135 -3.20 -15.99 -2.06
CA PRO A 135 -2.88 -14.88 -2.95
C PRO A 135 -1.89 -15.29 -4.06
N ARG A 136 -1.87 -14.53 -5.17
CA ARG A 136 -1.16 -14.82 -6.45
C ARG A 136 0.29 -15.31 -6.35
N TRP A 137 1.02 -14.97 -5.30
CA TRP A 137 2.44 -15.30 -5.14
C TRP A 137 2.75 -16.18 -3.92
N ARG A 138 1.74 -16.82 -3.31
CA ARG A 138 1.90 -17.67 -2.12
C ARG A 138 3.00 -18.71 -2.27
N ASP A 139 3.07 -19.37 -3.42
CA ASP A 139 4.04 -20.43 -3.73
C ASP A 139 5.50 -19.97 -3.66
N ALA A 140 5.77 -18.73 -4.08
CA ALA A 140 7.10 -18.13 -4.05
C ALA A 140 7.34 -17.26 -2.79
N ALA A 141 6.30 -17.03 -1.98
CA ALA A 141 6.31 -16.04 -0.92
C ALA A 141 7.41 -16.29 0.13
N PRO A 142 7.64 -17.51 0.64
CA PRO A 142 8.71 -17.75 1.62
C PRO A 142 10.11 -17.41 1.08
N ALA A 143 10.39 -17.74 -0.18
CA ALA A 143 11.69 -17.44 -0.78
C ALA A 143 11.85 -15.94 -1.08
N LEU A 144 10.78 -15.28 -1.51
CA LEU A 144 10.76 -13.83 -1.77
C LEU A 144 10.91 -13.03 -0.47
N ARG A 145 10.26 -13.47 0.61
CA ARG A 145 10.44 -12.91 1.96
C ARG A 145 11.91 -12.84 2.33
N ASP A 146 12.64 -13.95 2.25
CA ASP A 146 14.05 -14.02 2.65
C ASP A 146 14.96 -13.21 1.71
N LEU A 147 14.65 -13.26 0.41
CA LEU A 147 15.38 -12.53 -0.61
C LEU A 147 15.29 -11.01 -0.39
N LEU A 148 14.10 -10.51 -0.06
CA LEU A 148 13.82 -9.08 0.11
C LEU A 148 14.17 -8.59 1.52
N SER A 149 14.04 -9.45 2.54
CA SER A 149 14.56 -9.19 3.89
C SER A 149 16.06 -8.88 3.85
N ARG A 150 16.85 -9.75 3.20
CA ARG A 150 18.30 -9.53 3.02
C ARG A 150 18.60 -8.24 2.26
N ALA A 151 17.85 -7.95 1.20
CA ALA A 151 18.02 -6.72 0.44
C ALA A 151 17.72 -5.48 1.28
N GLY A 152 16.67 -5.51 2.11
CA GLY A 152 16.34 -4.47 3.07
C GLY A 152 17.45 -4.26 4.11
N ALA A 153 17.96 -5.34 4.69
CA ALA A 153 19.08 -5.29 5.64
C ALA A 153 20.34 -4.66 5.02
N ASN A 154 20.68 -5.03 3.78
CA ASN A 154 21.83 -4.47 3.06
C ASN A 154 21.62 -3.00 2.66
N CYS A 155 20.37 -2.56 2.50
CA CYS A 155 20.02 -1.15 2.35
C CYS A 155 20.16 -0.33 3.65
N LYS A 156 20.78 -0.85 4.72
CA LYS A 156 21.16 -0.04 5.90
C LYS A 156 22.23 1.01 5.55
N VAL A 157 23.02 0.77 4.50
CA VAL A 157 24.04 1.70 3.99
C VAL A 157 23.94 1.86 2.47
N GLY A 158 24.22 3.06 1.95
CA GLY A 158 24.21 3.35 0.52
C GLY A 158 25.57 3.12 -0.14
N THR A 159 25.84 1.90 -0.59
CA THR A 159 27.09 1.50 -1.26
C THR A 159 26.83 1.02 -2.69
N ASP A 160 27.88 0.82 -3.49
CA ASP A 160 27.73 0.20 -4.82
C ASP A 160 27.24 -1.25 -4.72
N GLN A 161 27.56 -1.95 -3.62
CA GLN A 161 27.07 -3.29 -3.39
C GLN A 161 25.57 -3.30 -3.10
N SER A 162 25.10 -2.48 -2.15
CA SER A 162 23.67 -2.41 -1.83
C SER A 162 22.84 -1.85 -2.99
N TYR A 163 23.39 -0.92 -3.79
CA TYR A 163 22.76 -0.47 -5.03
C TYR A 163 22.58 -1.60 -6.04
N ARG A 164 23.65 -2.37 -6.34
CA ARG A 164 23.58 -3.46 -7.31
C ARG A 164 22.60 -4.54 -6.90
N GLU A 165 22.57 -4.88 -5.60
CA GLU A 165 21.57 -5.81 -5.08
C GLU A 165 20.15 -5.25 -5.20
N ALA A 166 19.91 -4.02 -4.75
CA ALA A 166 18.61 -3.38 -4.83
C ALA A 166 18.09 -3.30 -6.28
N ALA A 167 18.96 -2.92 -7.23
CA ALA A 167 18.61 -2.87 -8.65
C ALA A 167 18.30 -4.26 -9.22
N ALA A 168 19.04 -5.29 -8.83
CA ALA A 168 18.74 -6.66 -9.23
C ALA A 168 17.38 -7.12 -8.68
N ARG A 169 17.08 -6.82 -7.40
CA ARG A 169 15.78 -7.14 -6.79
C ARG A 169 14.63 -6.34 -7.39
N SER A 170 14.88 -5.10 -7.80
CA SER A 170 13.91 -4.29 -8.54
C SER A 170 13.50 -4.98 -9.85
N GLN A 171 14.47 -5.52 -10.59
CA GLN A 171 14.21 -6.28 -11.81
C GLN A 171 13.43 -7.57 -11.52
N ASP A 172 13.83 -8.33 -10.49
CA ASP A 172 13.13 -9.56 -10.07
C ASP A 172 11.65 -9.27 -9.73
N LEU A 173 11.37 -8.18 -9.02
CA LEU A 173 10.00 -7.73 -8.70
C LEU A 173 9.22 -7.30 -9.95
N ALA A 174 9.88 -6.59 -10.86
CA ALA A 174 9.26 -6.18 -12.12
C ALA A 174 8.84 -7.40 -12.97
N ASP A 175 9.68 -8.43 -13.01
CA ASP A 175 9.36 -9.68 -13.71
C ASP A 175 8.26 -10.46 -12.99
N LEU A 176 8.29 -10.52 -11.66
CA LEU A 176 7.24 -11.14 -10.85
C LEU A 176 5.86 -10.51 -11.11
N VAL A 177 5.77 -9.17 -11.12
CA VAL A 177 4.52 -8.44 -11.35
C VAL A 177 3.95 -8.72 -12.76
N ARG A 178 4.83 -8.87 -13.75
CA ARG A 178 4.46 -9.24 -15.14
C ARG A 178 4.10 -10.73 -15.30
N GLY A 179 4.15 -11.53 -14.23
CA GLY A 179 3.82 -12.96 -14.25
C GLY A 179 5.01 -13.89 -14.48
N GLY A 180 6.23 -13.34 -14.53
CA GLY A 180 7.45 -14.13 -14.49
C GLY A 180 7.80 -14.63 -13.09
N ARG A 181 8.96 -15.27 -12.98
CA ARG A 181 9.58 -15.68 -11.71
C ARG A 181 11.03 -15.21 -11.70
N PRO A 182 11.57 -14.78 -10.54
CA PRO A 182 13.00 -14.52 -10.41
C PRO A 182 13.82 -15.76 -10.81
N ALA A 183 14.94 -15.55 -11.51
CA ALA A 183 15.73 -16.65 -12.08
C ALA A 183 16.31 -17.60 -11.03
N SER A 184 16.52 -17.13 -9.81
CA SER A 184 17.00 -17.93 -8.69
C SER A 184 16.33 -17.47 -7.40
N LEU A 185 15.52 -18.35 -6.82
CA LEU A 185 14.96 -18.17 -5.48
C LEU A 185 15.83 -18.92 -4.47
N PRO A 186 16.16 -18.33 -3.31
CA PRO A 186 16.86 -19.04 -2.26
C PRO A 186 15.97 -20.15 -1.66
N THR A 187 16.59 -21.14 -1.04
CA THR A 187 15.85 -22.06 -0.16
C THR A 187 15.28 -21.26 1.02
N PRO A 188 13.95 -21.30 1.26
CA PRO A 188 13.35 -20.55 2.35
C PRO A 188 13.80 -21.05 3.73
N ASN A 189 14.02 -20.12 4.66
CA ASN A 189 14.18 -20.41 6.07
C ASN A 189 12.80 -20.48 6.75
N ALA A 190 12.17 -21.65 6.77
CA ALA A 190 10.82 -21.82 7.31
C ALA A 190 10.67 -21.37 8.78
N ASP A 191 11.76 -21.42 9.56
CA ASP A 191 11.76 -21.16 11.00
C ASP A 191 12.24 -19.75 11.39
N ALA A 192 12.38 -18.84 10.41
CA ALA A 192 12.80 -17.46 10.69
C ALA A 192 11.75 -16.75 11.57
N PRO A 193 12.13 -16.19 12.73
CA PRO A 193 11.21 -15.39 13.53
C PRO A 193 10.84 -14.12 12.78
N TRP A 194 9.67 -13.54 13.09
CA TRP A 194 9.15 -12.38 12.36
C TRP A 194 10.06 -11.15 12.49
N GLY A 195 10.72 -10.97 13.63
CA GLY A 195 11.73 -9.92 13.81
C GLY A 195 12.96 -10.03 12.90
N ASP A 196 13.30 -11.23 12.43
CA ASP A 196 14.40 -11.43 11.47
C ASP A 196 13.96 -11.11 10.03
N VAL A 197 12.66 -11.11 9.75
CA VAL A 197 12.11 -10.76 8.43
C VAL A 197 12.31 -9.27 8.14
N ALA A 198 12.03 -8.41 9.13
CA ALA A 198 12.20 -6.98 9.00
C ALA A 198 12.43 -6.29 10.35
N ASP A 199 13.30 -5.29 10.37
CA ASP A 199 13.49 -4.43 11.54
C ASP A 199 12.23 -3.57 11.81
N ARG A 200 11.95 -3.30 13.10
CA ARG A 200 10.85 -2.42 13.54
C ARG A 200 10.88 -1.01 12.90
N VAL A 201 12.05 -0.39 12.83
CA VAL A 201 12.21 1.01 12.38
C VAL A 201 11.69 1.25 10.94
N PRO A 202 12.08 0.45 9.93
CA PRO A 202 11.47 0.49 8.61
C PRO A 202 9.94 0.38 8.60
N LEU A 203 9.36 -0.53 9.40
CA LEU A 203 7.90 -0.73 9.46
C LEU A 203 7.21 0.48 10.09
N MET A 204 7.74 1.00 11.20
CA MET A 204 7.23 2.22 11.84
C MET A 204 7.25 3.41 10.88
N LYS A 205 8.29 3.53 10.05
CA LYS A 205 8.33 4.56 9.01
C LYS A 205 7.21 4.40 7.98
N ARG A 206 6.91 3.17 7.52
CA ARG A 206 5.79 2.91 6.59
C ARG A 206 4.43 3.22 7.23
N MET A 207 4.28 2.95 8.53
CA MET A 207 3.06 3.30 9.30
C MET A 207 2.89 4.83 9.40
N ASP A 208 3.95 5.57 9.73
CA ASP A 208 3.96 7.05 9.76
C ASP A 208 3.63 7.65 8.38
N GLU A 209 4.15 7.06 7.29
CA GLU A 209 3.79 7.45 5.92
C GLU A 209 2.29 7.22 5.64
N ALA A 210 1.72 6.10 6.09
CA ALA A 210 0.28 5.84 5.97
C ALA A 210 -0.54 6.90 6.72
N GLU A 211 -0.20 7.16 7.99
CA GLU A 211 -0.90 8.13 8.83
C GLU A 211 -0.91 9.54 8.20
N LYS A 212 0.23 9.96 7.65
CA LYS A 212 0.39 11.23 6.94
C LYS A 212 -0.46 11.30 5.67
N LYS A 213 -0.46 10.24 4.84
CA LYS A 213 -1.29 10.16 3.62
C LYS A 213 -2.78 10.23 3.93
N LEU A 214 -3.21 9.55 4.98
CA LEU A 214 -4.60 9.54 5.43
C LEU A 214 -5.10 10.94 5.85
N GLY A 215 -4.21 11.89 6.16
CA GLY A 215 -4.60 13.25 6.58
C GLY A 215 -5.42 13.99 5.53
N PRO A 216 -4.83 14.30 4.36
CA PRO A 216 -5.54 14.97 3.27
C PRO A 216 -6.78 14.20 2.75
N MET A 217 -6.69 12.87 2.64
CA MET A 217 -7.79 12.02 2.13
C MET A 217 -9.03 12.06 3.03
N LEU A 218 -8.84 12.29 4.34
CA LEU A 218 -9.92 12.35 5.33
C LEU A 218 -10.22 13.79 5.78
N GLY A 219 -9.84 14.80 4.98
CA GLY A 219 -10.10 16.21 5.31
C GLY A 219 -11.59 16.62 5.20
N SER A 220 -12.40 15.83 4.49
CA SER A 220 -13.85 16.04 4.36
C SER A 220 -14.53 14.77 3.83
N ALA A 221 -15.86 14.69 3.94
CA ALA A 221 -16.63 13.59 3.34
C ALA A 221 -16.41 13.47 1.82
N ARG A 222 -16.24 14.61 1.13
CA ARG A 222 -15.93 14.63 -0.31
C ARG A 222 -14.55 14.04 -0.59
N SER A 223 -13.55 14.40 0.20
CA SER A 223 -12.20 13.85 0.08
C SER A 223 -12.22 12.34 0.29
N LEU A 224 -12.92 11.87 1.33
CA LEU A 224 -13.06 10.44 1.59
C LEU A 224 -13.72 9.72 0.41
N SER A 225 -14.84 10.22 -0.11
CA SER A 225 -15.52 9.59 -1.24
C SER A 225 -14.64 9.55 -2.50
N ALA A 226 -13.79 10.56 -2.71
CA ALA A 226 -12.87 10.59 -3.85
C ALA A 226 -11.67 9.63 -3.70
N ASP A 227 -11.22 9.39 -2.46
CA ASP A 227 -10.01 8.61 -2.14
C ASP A 227 -10.35 7.30 -1.40
N SER A 228 -11.60 6.83 -1.44
CA SER A 228 -12.11 5.76 -0.55
C SER A 228 -11.31 4.46 -0.68
N GLU A 229 -10.96 4.06 -1.91
CA GLU A 229 -10.13 2.88 -2.18
C GLU A 229 -8.70 3.04 -1.62
N ASP A 230 -8.10 4.21 -1.79
CA ASP A 230 -6.74 4.49 -1.28
C ASP A 230 -6.73 4.58 0.26
N VAL A 231 -7.79 5.14 0.87
CA VAL A 231 -7.97 5.13 2.34
C VAL A 231 -8.11 3.71 2.85
N ALA A 232 -8.96 2.88 2.23
CA ALA A 232 -9.14 1.48 2.61
C ALA A 232 -7.82 0.69 2.48
N HIS A 233 -7.09 0.89 1.37
CA HIS A 233 -5.78 0.27 1.15
C HIS A 233 -4.77 0.63 2.24
N GLU A 234 -4.56 1.93 2.50
CA GLU A 234 -3.59 2.38 3.50
C GLU A 234 -3.99 1.92 4.92
N ALA A 235 -5.29 1.86 5.22
CA ALA A 235 -5.80 1.39 6.50
C ALA A 235 -5.59 -0.13 6.69
N GLN A 236 -5.84 -0.95 5.66
CA GLN A 236 -5.56 -2.41 5.71
C GLN A 236 -4.07 -2.69 5.90
N VAL A 237 -3.20 -1.99 5.15
CA VAL A 237 -1.75 -2.14 5.30
C VAL A 237 -1.32 -1.72 6.71
N LEU A 238 -1.85 -0.61 7.24
CA LEU A 238 -1.55 -0.18 8.60
C LEU A 238 -2.01 -1.20 9.64
N ALA A 239 -3.21 -1.77 9.49
CA ALA A 239 -3.72 -2.81 10.38
C ALA A 239 -2.84 -4.06 10.37
N ALA A 240 -2.47 -4.54 9.19
CA ALA A 240 -1.60 -5.69 9.03
C ALA A 240 -0.21 -5.46 9.66
N LEU A 241 0.41 -4.31 9.41
CA LEU A 241 1.70 -3.98 10.00
C LEU A 241 1.61 -3.84 11.54
N ALA A 242 0.50 -3.29 12.06
CA ALA A 242 0.28 -3.17 13.50
C ALA A 242 0.12 -4.55 14.16
N GLN A 243 -0.44 -5.54 13.46
CA GLN A 243 -0.44 -6.93 13.90
C GLN A 243 0.96 -7.56 13.85
N VAL A 244 1.73 -7.29 12.79
CA VAL A 244 3.07 -7.88 12.61
C VAL A 244 4.01 -7.53 13.75
N ILE A 245 3.97 -6.29 14.25
CA ILE A 245 4.88 -5.84 15.32
C ILE A 245 4.61 -6.50 16.69
N THR A 246 3.48 -7.21 16.86
CA THR A 246 3.21 -8.01 18.07
C THR A 246 3.67 -9.46 17.93
N LEU A 247 4.23 -9.85 16.78
CA LEU A 247 4.67 -11.23 16.54
C LEU A 247 6.07 -11.46 17.10
N ASP A 248 6.38 -12.73 17.37
CA ASP A 248 7.63 -13.13 18.00
C ASP A 248 8.88 -12.66 17.22
N GLY A 249 9.90 -12.27 17.96
CA GLY A 249 11.14 -11.69 17.45
C GLY A 249 11.13 -10.16 17.29
N PHE A 250 9.98 -9.48 17.32
CA PHE A 250 9.96 -8.01 17.35
C PHE A 250 10.33 -7.46 18.72
N VAL A 251 10.98 -6.29 18.73
CA VAL A 251 11.36 -5.59 19.96
C VAL A 251 10.09 -5.12 20.68
N ASP A 252 10.00 -5.44 21.97
CA ASP A 252 8.87 -5.19 22.87
C ASP A 252 7.63 -6.06 22.62
N ALA A 253 7.68 -7.01 21.66
CA ALA A 253 6.60 -7.98 21.47
C ALA A 253 6.42 -8.87 22.71
N GLY A 254 5.17 -9.10 23.10
CA GLY A 254 4.81 -9.82 24.32
C GLY A 254 4.80 -8.96 25.59
N ASP A 255 5.23 -7.70 25.53
CA ASP A 255 4.90 -6.71 26.56
C ASP A 255 3.43 -6.32 26.41
N GLU A 256 2.64 -6.52 27.48
CA GLU A 256 1.18 -6.37 27.43
C GLU A 256 0.74 -4.94 27.06
N THR A 257 1.52 -3.93 27.47
CA THR A 257 1.19 -2.53 27.19
C THR A 257 1.54 -2.18 25.75
N TYR A 258 2.72 -2.59 25.26
CA TYR A 258 3.11 -2.43 23.86
C TYR A 258 2.13 -3.11 22.91
N ASP A 259 1.85 -4.39 23.15
CA ASP A 259 0.92 -5.17 22.35
C ASP A 259 -0.51 -4.61 22.43
N GLY A 260 -0.88 -4.01 23.58
CA GLY A 260 -2.15 -3.31 23.76
C GLY A 260 -2.29 -2.10 22.83
N PHE A 261 -1.23 -1.29 22.70
CA PHE A 261 -1.23 -0.19 21.73
C PHE A 261 -1.25 -0.69 20.29
N ALA A 262 -0.44 -1.70 19.96
CA ALA A 262 -0.40 -2.27 18.62
C ALA A 262 -1.75 -2.87 18.19
N ARG A 263 -2.43 -3.60 19.08
CA ARG A 263 -3.79 -4.11 18.84
C ARG A 263 -4.81 -3.00 18.71
N THR A 264 -4.71 -1.95 19.53
CA THR A 264 -5.59 -0.77 19.41
C THR A 264 -5.42 -0.07 18.06
N LEU A 265 -4.17 0.08 17.59
CA LEU A 265 -3.86 0.65 16.28
C LEU A 265 -4.42 -0.23 15.16
N ARG A 266 -4.20 -1.55 15.24
CA ARG A 266 -4.74 -2.55 14.31
C ARG A 266 -6.25 -2.44 14.18
N ASP A 267 -6.96 -2.44 15.31
CA ASP A 267 -8.43 -2.43 15.32
C ASP A 267 -8.99 -1.09 14.81
N ALA A 268 -8.37 0.03 15.17
CA ALA A 268 -8.75 1.34 14.64
C ALA A 268 -8.49 1.47 13.13
N ALA A 269 -7.40 0.88 12.63
CA ALA A 269 -7.11 0.85 11.19
C ALA A 269 -8.08 -0.08 10.44
N ALA A 270 -8.44 -1.24 11.00
CA ALA A 270 -9.48 -2.09 10.42
C ALA A 270 -10.86 -1.39 10.39
N ASP A 271 -11.22 -0.66 11.46
CA ASP A 271 -12.44 0.16 11.51
C ASP A 271 -12.43 1.26 10.44
N LEU A 272 -11.28 1.91 10.22
CA LEU A 272 -11.09 2.90 9.17
C LEU A 272 -11.28 2.30 7.76
N SER A 273 -10.73 1.11 7.48
CA SER A 273 -10.95 0.44 6.20
C SER A 273 -12.44 0.19 5.95
N GLY A 274 -13.12 -0.40 6.92
CA GLY A 274 -14.56 -0.68 6.78
C GLY A 274 -15.42 0.58 6.70
N ALA A 275 -14.99 1.69 7.30
CA ALA A 275 -15.65 2.99 7.16
C ALA A 275 -15.42 3.59 5.76
N ALA A 276 -14.22 3.44 5.20
CA ALA A 276 -13.88 3.95 3.88
C ALA A 276 -14.64 3.21 2.77
N GLU A 277 -14.76 1.88 2.87
CA GLU A 277 -15.57 1.05 1.96
C GLU A 277 -17.06 1.44 1.96
N GLN A 278 -17.55 2.00 3.07
CA GLN A 278 -18.93 2.47 3.22
C GLN A 278 -19.07 3.98 2.99
N GLU A 279 -17.98 4.68 2.67
CA GLU A 279 -17.89 6.13 2.58
C GLU A 279 -18.44 6.87 3.84
N ASP A 280 -18.37 6.22 5.01
CA ASP A 280 -18.82 6.78 6.28
C ASP A 280 -17.75 7.70 6.87
N TYR A 281 -17.84 8.98 6.50
CA TYR A 281 -16.90 10.00 6.94
C TYR A 281 -16.81 10.17 8.46
N GLU A 282 -17.94 10.09 9.16
CA GLU A 282 -17.95 10.31 10.61
C GLU A 282 -17.24 9.16 11.33
N ARG A 283 -17.48 7.91 10.91
CA ARG A 283 -16.77 6.74 11.42
C ARG A 283 -15.29 6.79 11.04
N ALA A 284 -14.96 7.09 9.78
CA ALA A 284 -13.59 7.19 9.31
C ALA A 284 -12.79 8.26 10.07
N SER A 285 -13.39 9.43 10.31
CA SER A 285 -12.78 10.53 11.07
C SER A 285 -12.46 10.11 12.52
N ARG A 286 -13.40 9.43 13.21
CA ARG A 286 -13.16 8.91 14.57
C ARG A 286 -12.08 7.84 14.60
N ALA A 287 -12.10 6.90 13.65
CA ALA A 287 -11.09 5.86 13.54
C ALA A 287 -9.69 6.48 13.30
N LYS A 288 -9.58 7.47 12.41
CA LYS A 288 -8.34 8.23 12.19
C LYS A 288 -7.85 8.94 13.46
N ALA A 289 -8.73 9.60 14.20
CA ALA A 289 -8.36 10.26 15.45
C ALA A 289 -7.81 9.24 16.47
N LYS A 290 -8.42 8.06 16.53
CA LYS A 290 -7.96 6.97 17.40
C LYS A 290 -6.58 6.44 16.99
N ILE A 291 -6.34 6.27 15.69
CA ILE A 291 -5.01 5.92 15.14
C ILE A 291 -3.96 6.91 15.63
N GLY A 292 -4.19 8.21 15.42
CA GLY A 292 -3.23 9.25 15.80
C GLY A 292 -2.96 9.28 17.30
N GLN A 293 -4.00 9.15 18.13
CA GLN A 293 -3.84 9.08 19.59
C GLN A 293 -3.00 7.87 20.00
N THR A 294 -3.26 6.68 19.42
CA THR A 294 -2.49 5.47 19.72
C THR A 294 -1.03 5.57 19.27
N CYS A 295 -0.77 6.21 18.12
CA CYS A 295 0.60 6.53 17.69
C CYS A 295 1.32 7.43 18.71
N THR A 296 0.64 8.46 19.24
CA THR A 296 1.19 9.33 20.29
C THR A 296 1.46 8.56 21.58
N ASP A 297 0.46 7.85 22.11
CA ASP A 297 0.55 7.14 23.39
C ASP A 297 1.66 6.09 23.39
N CYS A 298 1.78 5.32 22.31
CA CYS A 298 2.85 4.32 22.16
C CYS A 298 4.22 5.00 22.10
N HIS A 299 4.37 6.09 21.35
CA HIS A 299 5.64 6.80 21.23
C HIS A 299 6.06 7.53 22.52
N GLU A 300 5.15 7.85 23.43
CA GLU A 300 5.52 8.40 24.74
C GLU A 300 6.28 7.38 25.60
N LEU A 301 6.02 6.08 25.41
CA LEU A 301 6.58 5.01 26.23
C LEU A 301 7.66 4.19 25.51
N TYR A 302 7.55 3.99 24.19
CA TYR A 302 8.36 3.01 23.43
C TYR A 302 9.20 3.61 22.29
N ARG A 303 9.27 4.95 22.15
CA ARG A 303 10.10 5.62 21.14
C ARG A 303 11.58 5.62 21.52
N SER A 304 12.16 4.42 21.54
CA SER A 304 13.60 4.18 21.70
C SER A 304 14.28 3.93 20.35
#